data_AF-A0A8S2F571-F1
#
_entry.id   AF-A0A8S2F571-F1
#
_cell.length_a   1.000
_cell.length_b   1.000
_cell.length_c   1.000
_cell.angle_alpha   90.00
_cell.angle_beta   90.00
_cell.angle_gamma   90.00
#
_symmetry.space_group_name_H-M   'P 1'
#
loop_
_entity.id
_entity.type
_entity.pdbx_description
1 polymer ?
#
loop_
_entity_poly.entity_id
_entity_poly.type
_entity_poly.pdbx_seq_one_letter_code
_entity_poly.pdbx_strand_id
1 'polypeptide(L)'
;QGPGMVIDEELEHTIRSHHDIEKDNAPYMKKAIKFYESLANRSAVNGHVIDLYSSALDQTGLHEMKYCSNYTGGHIVLSDSFNTSLFKQSLQKVFARDARNEYRMNFGATVEVKTSRELKVCGAIGSCVSLTQRAPNVAENELGMGGTNAWKMCAIYPNSTISIFFEVLNQQGQTQPGETGNRGYVQFITQYQHLSGFKKVRVTTLARNWIDASSSMPLIAASFDQECASVSIARIAVYRADTEEGSHVLRWLDKMLIKLCQTFALYEKDNPGSFQLTETFTLYPQFMYHLRRSQFLQVFNNSPDETAFYRLILTLLYSS
;
A
#
# COMPACT_ATOMS: atom_id res chain seq x y z
N GLN A 1 6.59 14.55 -27.07
CA GLN A 1 6.78 16.01 -26.92
C GLN A 1 5.87 16.59 -25.84
N GLY A 2 6.28 17.69 -25.20
CA GLY A 2 5.45 18.48 -24.28
C GLY A 2 5.76 18.28 -22.79
N PRO A 3 5.00 18.93 -21.88
CA PRO A 3 5.07 18.67 -20.46
C PRO A 3 4.80 17.18 -20.18
N GLY A 4 5.67 16.52 -19.39
CA GLY A 4 5.55 15.08 -19.15
C GLY A 4 6.31 14.18 -20.14
N MET A 5 7.17 14.74 -20.99
CA MET A 5 8.03 13.97 -21.90
C MET A 5 8.97 13.02 -21.14
N VAL A 6 9.03 11.76 -21.57
CA VAL A 6 9.83 10.68 -20.95
C VAL A 6 11.14 10.45 -21.70
N ILE A 7 11.14 10.66 -23.01
CA ILE A 7 12.29 10.60 -23.92
C ILE A 7 12.04 11.56 -25.09
N ASP A 8 13.10 12.02 -25.76
CA ASP A 8 13.01 12.77 -27.02
C ASP A 8 12.78 11.84 -28.23
N GLU A 9 12.83 12.40 -29.43
CA GLU A 9 12.53 11.69 -30.68
C GLU A 9 13.78 11.06 -31.32
N GLU A 10 14.98 11.32 -30.79
CA GLU A 10 16.22 10.82 -31.35
C GLU A 10 16.42 9.36 -30.93
N LEU A 11 16.29 8.43 -31.89
CA LEU A 11 16.37 6.98 -31.63
C LEU A 11 17.74 6.50 -31.11
N GLU A 12 18.77 7.33 -31.21
CA GLU A 12 20.09 7.07 -30.60
C GLU A 12 20.02 7.18 -29.07
N HIS A 13 19.13 8.03 -28.55
CA HIS A 13 18.85 8.10 -27.12
C HIS A 13 17.99 6.90 -26.72
N THR A 14 18.44 6.21 -25.67
CA THR A 14 17.72 5.06 -25.12
C THR A 14 16.80 5.48 -23.98
N ILE A 15 15.70 4.75 -23.80
CA ILE A 15 14.81 4.98 -22.66
C ILE A 15 15.50 4.55 -21.37
N ARG A 16 15.41 5.41 -20.35
CA ARG A 16 16.03 5.20 -19.03
C ARG A 16 15.83 3.79 -18.49
N SER A 17 16.92 3.22 -17.97
CA SER A 17 16.96 1.99 -17.16
C SER A 17 17.08 2.31 -15.67
N HIS A 18 16.97 1.30 -14.80
CA HIS A 18 17.27 1.49 -13.36
C HIS A 18 18.71 1.95 -13.12
N HIS A 19 19.64 1.52 -13.97
CA HIS A 19 21.05 1.91 -13.87
C HIS A 19 21.25 3.40 -14.17
N ASP A 20 20.54 3.92 -15.17
CA ASP A 20 20.56 5.35 -15.50
C ASP A 20 19.97 6.17 -14.37
N ILE A 21 18.86 5.71 -13.78
CA ILE A 21 18.22 6.36 -12.63
C ILE A 21 19.16 6.41 -11.42
N GLU A 22 19.84 5.32 -11.10
CA GLU A 22 20.80 5.23 -9.99
C GLU A 22 21.99 6.17 -10.17
N LYS A 23 22.46 6.34 -11.42
CA LYS A 23 23.56 7.25 -11.77
C LYS A 23 23.13 8.70 -12.01
N ASP A 24 21.86 9.03 -11.76
CA ASP A 24 21.24 10.33 -12.09
C ASP A 24 21.36 10.73 -13.59
N ASN A 25 21.44 9.73 -14.47
CA ASN A 25 21.53 9.86 -15.92
C ASN A 25 20.16 9.74 -16.62
N ALA A 26 19.10 10.27 -16.00
CA ALA A 26 17.73 10.24 -16.51
C ALA A 26 17.16 11.66 -16.64
N PRO A 27 17.54 12.43 -17.69
CA PRO A 27 17.33 13.88 -17.75
C PRO A 27 15.86 14.31 -17.78
N TYR A 28 14.98 13.46 -18.30
CA TYR A 28 13.55 13.75 -18.44
C TYR A 28 12.71 13.37 -17.21
N MET A 29 13.16 12.36 -16.45
CA MET A 29 12.37 11.67 -15.44
C MET A 29 11.83 12.60 -14.34
N LYS A 30 12.68 13.42 -13.72
CA LYS A 30 12.28 14.30 -12.60
C LYS A 30 11.21 15.32 -13.03
N LYS A 31 11.33 15.87 -14.24
CA LYS A 31 10.35 16.83 -14.80
C LYS A 31 9.03 16.13 -15.15
N ALA A 32 9.10 14.93 -15.70
CA ALA A 32 7.92 14.14 -16.05
C ALA A 32 7.14 13.67 -14.81
N ILE A 33 7.83 13.13 -13.80
CA ILE A 33 7.23 12.75 -12.51
C ILE A 33 6.47 13.94 -11.91
N LYS A 34 7.11 15.12 -11.82
CA LYS A 34 6.47 16.31 -11.25
C LYS A 34 5.20 16.72 -12.02
N PHE A 35 5.22 16.58 -13.34
CA PHE A 35 4.05 16.87 -14.18
C PHE A 35 2.90 15.89 -13.91
N TYR A 36 3.16 14.58 -13.99
CA TYR A 36 2.12 13.57 -13.80
C TYR A 36 1.62 13.51 -12.36
N GLU A 37 2.47 13.73 -11.37
CA GLU A 37 2.05 13.85 -9.97
C GLU A 37 1.14 15.07 -9.76
N SER A 38 1.43 16.21 -10.39
CA SER A 38 0.55 17.38 -10.35
C SER A 38 -0.81 17.08 -11.00
N LEU A 39 -0.82 16.38 -12.14
CA LEU A 39 -2.04 15.95 -12.81
C LEU A 39 -2.85 14.96 -11.95
N ALA A 40 -2.18 14.00 -11.32
CA ALA A 40 -2.77 13.01 -10.43
C ALA A 40 -3.44 13.68 -9.23
N ASN A 41 -2.74 14.60 -8.55
CA ASN A 41 -3.29 15.37 -7.44
C ASN A 41 -4.53 16.16 -7.86
N ARG A 42 -4.46 16.88 -8.99
CA ARG A 42 -5.58 17.68 -9.49
C ARG A 42 -6.80 16.80 -9.81
N SER A 43 -6.57 15.62 -10.38
CA SER A 43 -7.64 14.65 -10.67
C SER A 43 -8.23 14.07 -9.38
N ALA A 44 -7.38 13.72 -8.42
CA ALA A 44 -7.82 13.17 -7.14
C ALA A 44 -8.65 14.19 -6.33
N VAL A 45 -8.22 15.46 -6.29
CA VAL A 45 -8.99 16.56 -5.68
C VAL A 45 -10.38 16.70 -6.32
N ASN A 46 -10.45 16.64 -7.66
CA ASN A 46 -11.71 16.71 -8.39
C ASN A 46 -12.54 15.41 -8.34
N GLY A 47 -11.98 14.30 -7.85
CA GLY A 47 -12.66 13.01 -7.78
C GLY A 47 -12.72 12.27 -9.10
N HIS A 48 -11.81 12.58 -10.02
CA HIS A 48 -11.68 11.92 -11.31
C HIS A 48 -10.68 10.76 -11.22
N VAL A 49 -10.93 9.73 -12.02
CA VAL A 49 -10.12 8.50 -12.09
C VAL A 49 -9.26 8.53 -13.35
N ILE A 50 -8.01 8.07 -13.24
CA ILE A 50 -7.10 7.92 -14.39
C ILE A 50 -6.64 6.47 -14.48
N ASP A 51 -7.16 5.76 -15.48
CA ASP A 51 -6.67 4.44 -15.87
C ASP A 51 -5.49 4.58 -16.84
N LEU A 52 -4.49 3.68 -16.71
CA LEU A 52 -3.32 3.61 -17.58
C LEU A 52 -3.28 2.26 -18.31
N TYR A 53 -3.61 2.29 -19.59
CA TYR A 53 -3.50 1.14 -20.49
C TYR A 53 -2.25 1.29 -21.36
N SER A 54 -1.12 0.82 -20.84
CA SER A 54 0.17 0.89 -21.49
C SER A 54 0.39 -0.33 -22.39
N SER A 55 0.62 -0.08 -23.67
CA SER A 55 0.97 -1.16 -24.58
C SER A 55 1.99 -0.80 -25.66
N ALA A 56 3.18 -1.38 -25.55
CA ALA A 56 4.29 -1.27 -26.48
C ALA A 56 5.31 -2.38 -26.21
N LEU A 57 6.20 -2.64 -27.18
CA LEU A 57 7.31 -3.59 -27.03
C LEU A 57 8.45 -3.06 -26.15
N ASP A 58 8.50 -1.75 -25.95
CA ASP A 58 9.44 -1.06 -25.08
C ASP A 58 8.64 -0.21 -24.06
N GLN A 59 9.35 0.44 -23.15
CA GLN A 59 8.77 1.24 -22.09
C GLN A 59 7.98 2.44 -22.62
N THR A 60 6.95 2.83 -21.85
CA THR A 60 5.99 3.88 -22.22
C THR A 60 6.03 5.09 -21.29
N GLY A 61 6.80 5.01 -20.20
CA GLY A 61 6.82 6.03 -19.16
C GLY A 61 5.87 5.77 -18.00
N LEU A 62 5.50 4.50 -17.79
CA LEU A 62 4.63 4.08 -16.70
C LEU A 62 5.22 4.43 -15.34
N HIS A 63 6.54 4.39 -15.21
CA HIS A 63 7.26 4.83 -14.01
C HIS A 63 6.95 6.29 -13.64
N GLU A 64 6.94 7.19 -14.61
CA GLU A 64 6.64 8.61 -14.42
C GLU A 64 5.15 8.85 -14.21
N MET A 65 4.30 8.06 -14.88
CA MET A 65 2.83 8.20 -14.85
C MET A 65 2.16 7.50 -13.64
N LYS A 66 2.89 6.66 -12.88
CA LYS A 66 2.34 5.77 -11.84
C LYS A 66 1.40 6.46 -10.83
N TYR A 67 1.65 7.73 -10.52
CA TYR A 67 0.85 8.54 -9.59
C TYR A 67 -0.60 8.70 -10.04
N CYS A 68 -0.85 8.78 -11.35
CA CYS A 68 -2.18 8.98 -11.92
C CYS A 68 -3.15 7.88 -11.47
N SER A 69 -2.77 6.62 -11.63
CA SER A 69 -3.60 5.49 -11.17
C SER A 69 -3.53 5.31 -9.66
N ASN A 70 -2.35 5.47 -9.05
CA ASN A 70 -2.17 5.27 -7.61
C ASN A 70 -2.99 6.24 -6.74
N TYR A 71 -3.06 7.53 -7.11
CA TYR A 71 -3.80 8.51 -6.32
C TYR A 71 -5.31 8.46 -6.58
N THR A 72 -5.73 7.92 -7.73
CA THR A 72 -7.13 7.96 -8.14
C THR A 72 -7.85 6.62 -8.04
N GLY A 73 -7.16 5.50 -7.83
CA GLY A 73 -7.78 4.17 -7.88
C GLY A 73 -8.04 3.69 -9.31
N GLY A 74 -7.30 4.23 -10.28
CA GLY A 74 -7.40 3.79 -11.66
C GLY A 74 -6.79 2.40 -11.87
N HIS A 75 -7.24 1.73 -12.91
CA HIS A 75 -6.62 0.51 -13.39
C HIS A 75 -5.28 0.79 -14.06
N ILE A 76 -4.39 -0.18 -13.98
CA ILE A 76 -3.12 -0.19 -14.70
C ILE A 76 -2.97 -1.51 -15.42
N VAL A 77 -2.68 -1.44 -16.71
CA VAL A 77 -2.44 -2.61 -17.57
C VAL A 77 -1.15 -2.34 -18.35
N LEU A 78 -0.21 -3.29 -18.27
CA LEU A 78 1.02 -3.31 -19.05
C LEU A 78 0.98 -4.53 -19.96
N SER A 79 1.19 -4.35 -21.26
CA SER A 79 1.16 -5.45 -22.25
C SER A 79 1.94 -5.11 -23.51
N ASP A 80 2.46 -6.10 -24.24
CA ASP A 80 3.28 -5.81 -25.43
C ASP A 80 2.48 -5.30 -26.64
N SER A 81 1.19 -5.65 -26.71
CA SER A 81 0.27 -5.18 -27.74
C SER A 81 -1.20 -5.20 -27.28
N PHE A 82 -1.97 -4.20 -27.71
CA PHE A 82 -3.42 -4.15 -27.56
C PHE A 82 -4.15 -5.32 -28.25
N ASN A 83 -3.50 -6.00 -29.21
CA ASN A 83 -4.10 -7.13 -29.90
C ASN A 83 -3.99 -8.46 -29.12
N THR A 84 -3.27 -8.48 -28.00
CA THR A 84 -3.10 -9.68 -27.17
C THR A 84 -4.39 -10.10 -26.48
N SER A 85 -4.51 -11.40 -26.19
CA SER A 85 -5.59 -11.94 -25.34
C SER A 85 -5.52 -11.36 -23.93
N LEU A 86 -4.31 -11.17 -23.39
CA LEU A 86 -4.06 -10.56 -22.09
C LEU A 86 -4.73 -9.18 -21.99
N PHE A 87 -4.45 -8.27 -22.93
CA PHE A 87 -5.02 -6.92 -22.91
C PHE A 87 -6.55 -6.96 -23.01
N LYS A 88 -7.08 -7.68 -24.02
CA LYS A 88 -8.52 -7.75 -24.28
C LYS A 88 -9.30 -8.29 -23.08
N GLN A 89 -8.81 -9.35 -22.44
CA GLN A 89 -9.46 -9.93 -21.26
C GLN A 89 -9.33 -9.01 -20.04
N SER A 90 -8.19 -8.34 -19.86
CA SER A 90 -7.99 -7.40 -18.75
C SER A 90 -8.95 -6.22 -18.85
N LEU A 91 -9.11 -5.65 -20.05
CA LEU A 91 -10.04 -4.56 -20.30
C LEU A 91 -11.51 -5.01 -20.09
N GLN A 92 -11.88 -6.22 -20.50
CA GLN A 92 -13.22 -6.76 -20.24
C GLN A 92 -13.52 -6.89 -18.74
N LYS A 93 -12.53 -7.27 -17.92
CA LYS A 93 -12.69 -7.41 -16.47
C LYS A 93 -12.94 -6.07 -15.76
N VAL A 94 -12.42 -4.96 -16.28
CA VAL A 94 -12.71 -3.61 -15.76
C VAL A 94 -14.22 -3.33 -15.79
N PHE A 95 -14.88 -3.77 -16.84
CA PHE A 95 -16.32 -3.63 -17.04
C PHE A 95 -17.12 -4.85 -16.58
N ALA A 96 -16.54 -5.68 -15.72
CA ALA A 96 -17.23 -6.83 -15.16
C ALA A 96 -18.50 -6.38 -14.40
N ARG A 97 -19.56 -7.16 -14.60
CA ARG A 97 -20.86 -6.93 -13.98
C ARG A 97 -21.13 -7.98 -12.90
N ASP A 98 -21.89 -7.59 -11.90
CA ASP A 98 -22.33 -8.48 -10.84
C ASP A 98 -23.57 -9.30 -11.24
N ALA A 99 -24.11 -10.09 -10.30
CA ALA A 99 -25.31 -10.90 -10.52
C ALA A 99 -26.58 -10.06 -10.82
N ARG A 100 -26.55 -8.75 -10.58
CA ARG A 100 -27.63 -7.79 -10.88
C ARG A 100 -27.39 -7.05 -12.19
N ASN A 101 -26.36 -7.43 -12.96
CA ASN A 101 -25.95 -6.78 -14.20
C ASN A 101 -25.48 -5.33 -14.00
N GLU A 102 -25.01 -4.97 -12.80
CA GLU A 102 -24.43 -3.67 -12.47
C GLU A 102 -22.89 -3.74 -12.54
N TYR A 103 -22.20 -2.68 -12.98
CA TYR A 103 -20.73 -2.70 -12.96
C TYR A 103 -20.20 -2.78 -11.53
N ARG A 104 -19.02 -3.39 -11.36
CA ARG A 104 -18.40 -3.58 -10.03
C ARG A 104 -17.53 -2.41 -9.57
N MET A 105 -17.70 -1.22 -10.14
CA MET A 105 -16.94 -0.02 -9.80
C MET A 105 -17.81 0.97 -9.04
N ASN A 106 -17.25 1.73 -8.11
CA ASN A 106 -17.93 2.81 -7.42
C ASN A 106 -16.98 4.00 -7.27
N PHE A 107 -17.51 5.20 -7.05
CA PHE A 107 -16.74 6.42 -7.22
C PHE A 107 -16.81 7.36 -6.02
N GLY A 108 -15.83 8.28 -5.95
CA GLY A 108 -15.83 9.42 -5.04
C GLY A 108 -15.93 9.00 -3.58
N ALA A 109 -15.22 7.94 -3.19
CA ALA A 109 -15.29 7.41 -1.85
C ALA A 109 -14.48 8.25 -0.86
N THR A 110 -15.01 8.38 0.35
CA THR A 110 -14.31 8.93 1.51
C THR A 110 -14.32 7.89 2.62
N VAL A 111 -13.15 7.55 3.14
CA VAL A 111 -12.98 6.66 4.29
C VAL A 111 -12.56 7.52 5.48
N GLU A 112 -13.37 7.55 6.53
CA GLU A 112 -13.04 8.16 7.82
C GLU A 112 -12.82 7.05 8.86
N VAL A 113 -11.78 7.20 9.68
CA VAL A 113 -11.44 6.25 10.74
C VAL A 113 -11.58 6.89 12.12
N LYS A 114 -12.42 6.26 12.95
CA LYS A 114 -12.61 6.62 14.35
C LYS A 114 -12.02 5.53 15.22
N THR A 115 -11.38 5.93 16.32
CA THR A 115 -10.70 5.00 17.22
C THR A 115 -10.99 5.36 18.67
N SER A 116 -10.79 4.39 19.58
CA SER A 116 -10.67 4.68 21.00
C SER A 116 -9.53 5.69 21.26
N ARG A 117 -9.56 6.38 22.40
CA ARG A 117 -8.63 7.48 22.71
C ARG A 117 -7.16 7.04 22.73
N GLU A 118 -6.94 5.78 23.08
CA GLU A 118 -5.65 5.11 23.22
C GLU A 118 -5.04 4.69 21.88
N LEU A 119 -5.80 4.75 20.78
CA LEU A 119 -5.34 4.40 19.43
C LEU A 119 -5.29 5.64 18.55
N LYS A 120 -4.10 5.92 18.00
CA LYS A 120 -3.88 6.97 17.01
C LYS A 120 -3.64 6.37 15.64
N VAL A 121 -3.98 7.13 14.61
CA VAL A 121 -3.84 6.78 13.20
C VAL A 121 -2.54 7.38 12.67
N CYS A 122 -1.58 6.54 12.29
CA CYS A 122 -0.31 6.98 11.70
C CYS A 122 -0.46 7.39 10.23
N GLY A 123 -1.34 6.69 9.51
CA GLY A 123 -1.60 6.95 8.11
C GLY A 123 -2.07 5.70 7.36
N ALA A 124 -2.14 5.82 6.03
CA ALA A 124 -2.55 4.73 5.16
C ALA A 124 -1.59 4.52 3.97
N ILE A 125 -1.42 3.27 3.56
CA ILE A 125 -0.73 2.90 2.30
C ILE A 125 -1.71 2.13 1.41
N GLY A 126 -1.86 2.62 0.19
CA GLY A 126 -2.77 2.09 -0.82
C GLY A 126 -3.30 3.23 -1.70
N SER A 127 -4.29 2.90 -2.53
CA SER A 127 -4.84 3.84 -3.51
C SER A 127 -5.75 4.91 -2.89
N CYS A 128 -5.16 5.90 -2.22
CA CYS A 128 -5.92 6.94 -1.54
C CYS A 128 -5.12 8.24 -1.43
N VAL A 129 -5.82 9.36 -1.24
CA VAL A 129 -5.21 10.67 -0.97
C VAL A 129 -5.74 11.24 0.34
N SER A 130 -4.87 11.90 1.10
CA SER A 130 -5.23 12.54 2.37
C SER A 130 -6.27 13.63 2.16
N LEU A 131 -7.30 13.66 3.01
CA LEU A 131 -8.24 14.79 3.10
C LEU A 131 -7.76 15.90 4.03
N THR A 132 -6.53 15.78 4.56
CA THR A 132 -5.88 16.73 5.48
C THR A 132 -6.76 17.11 6.69
N GLN A 133 -7.67 16.20 7.07
CA GLN A 133 -8.55 16.36 8.20
C GLN A 133 -7.75 16.17 9.49
N ARG A 134 -7.71 17.22 10.31
CA ARG A 134 -7.17 17.15 11.67
C ARG A 134 -8.21 16.53 12.60
N ALA A 135 -7.81 15.54 13.38
CA ALA A 135 -8.66 14.92 14.38
C ALA A 135 -7.84 14.54 15.61
N PRO A 136 -8.46 14.43 16.80
CA PRO A 136 -7.76 14.06 18.03
C PRO A 136 -7.08 12.68 17.96
N ASN A 137 -7.51 11.82 17.04
CA ASN A 137 -6.96 10.47 16.87
C ASN A 137 -5.90 10.36 15.75
N VAL A 138 -5.35 11.46 15.26
CA VAL A 138 -4.21 11.45 14.33
C VAL A 138 -2.91 11.35 15.14
N ALA A 139 -1.99 10.47 14.73
CA ALA A 139 -0.68 10.32 15.36
C ALA A 139 0.30 11.39 14.87
N GLU A 140 1.30 11.71 15.68
CA GLU A 140 2.40 12.60 15.25
C GLU A 140 3.41 11.85 14.36
N ASN A 141 3.58 10.55 14.58
CA ASN A 141 4.43 9.71 13.75
C ASN A 141 3.67 9.25 12.49
N GLU A 142 3.98 9.88 11.36
CA GLU A 142 3.31 9.62 10.09
C GLU A 142 3.87 8.39 9.35
N LEU A 143 2.98 7.61 8.74
CA LEU A 143 3.34 6.48 7.86
C LEU A 143 2.44 6.46 6.62
N GLY A 144 3.04 6.49 5.42
CA GLY A 144 2.28 6.56 4.18
C GLY A 144 1.60 7.92 4.00
N MET A 145 0.34 7.92 3.58
CA MET A 145 -0.54 9.08 3.55
C MET A 145 -1.00 9.42 4.98
N GLY A 146 -0.10 10.03 5.77
CA GLY A 146 -0.30 10.40 7.16
C GLY A 146 -0.98 11.76 7.38
N GLY A 147 -0.88 12.26 8.62
CA GLY A 147 -1.38 13.59 9.01
C GLY A 147 -2.90 13.74 9.00
N THR A 148 -3.63 12.62 8.90
CA THR A 148 -5.09 12.61 8.84
C THR A 148 -5.68 11.29 9.33
N ASN A 149 -6.98 11.28 9.63
CA ASN A 149 -7.77 10.07 9.86
C ASN A 149 -8.80 9.83 8.74
N ALA A 150 -8.74 10.60 7.65
CA ALA A 150 -9.68 10.50 6.55
C ALA A 150 -9.00 10.61 5.18
N TRP A 151 -9.40 9.74 4.26
CA TRP A 151 -8.85 9.68 2.90
C TRP A 151 -9.93 9.63 1.85
N LYS A 152 -9.60 10.14 0.66
CA LYS A 152 -10.42 10.02 -0.55
C LYS A 152 -9.87 8.92 -1.45
N MET A 153 -10.77 8.15 -2.05
CA MET A 153 -10.49 7.15 -3.07
C MET A 153 -11.41 7.43 -4.26
N CYS A 154 -10.86 7.83 -5.41
CA CYS A 154 -11.71 8.31 -6.51
C CYS A 154 -12.47 7.18 -7.19
N ALA A 155 -11.85 6.00 -7.32
CA ALA A 155 -12.51 4.74 -7.62
C ALA A 155 -12.30 3.74 -6.48
N ILE A 156 -13.32 2.95 -6.21
CA ILE A 156 -13.26 1.76 -5.35
C ILE A 156 -13.98 0.60 -6.03
N TYR A 157 -13.48 -0.60 -5.77
CA TYR A 157 -13.99 -1.86 -6.29
C TYR A 157 -14.18 -2.82 -5.11
N PRO A 158 -14.94 -3.91 -5.25
CA PRO A 158 -15.15 -4.89 -4.18
C PRO A 158 -13.86 -5.45 -3.57
N ASN A 159 -12.77 -5.43 -4.34
CA ASN A 159 -11.46 -5.93 -3.95
C ASN A 159 -10.45 -4.82 -3.59
N SER A 160 -10.83 -3.54 -3.65
CA SER A 160 -9.95 -2.43 -3.24
C SER A 160 -9.56 -2.56 -1.76
N THR A 161 -8.25 -2.55 -1.50
CA THR A 161 -7.71 -2.76 -0.14
C THR A 161 -6.66 -1.70 0.20
N ILE A 162 -6.83 -1.01 1.32
CA ILE A 162 -5.84 -0.08 1.90
C ILE A 162 -5.32 -0.62 3.24
N SER A 163 -4.05 -0.38 3.53
CA SER A 163 -3.46 -0.69 4.84
C SER A 163 -3.49 0.57 5.69
N ILE A 164 -4.13 0.52 6.86
CA ILE A 164 -4.18 1.64 7.82
C ILE A 164 -3.36 1.24 9.03
N PHE A 165 -2.44 2.11 9.42
CA PHE A 165 -1.48 1.87 10.49
C PHE A 165 -1.85 2.66 11.73
N PHE A 166 -1.69 2.03 12.88
CA PHE A 166 -2.08 2.59 14.17
C PHE A 166 -0.90 2.60 15.13
N GLU A 167 -0.92 3.55 16.04
CA GLU A 167 -0.02 3.64 17.18
C GLU A 167 -0.86 3.57 18.47
N VAL A 168 -0.40 2.74 19.40
CA VAL A 168 -0.98 2.64 20.74
C VAL A 168 -0.30 3.69 21.62
N LEU A 169 -1.08 4.59 22.21
CA LEU A 169 -0.57 5.48 23.24
C LEU A 169 -0.30 4.67 24.51
N ASN A 170 0.95 4.62 24.94
CA ASN A 170 1.33 4.01 26.21
C ASN A 170 0.73 4.82 27.36
N GLN A 171 -0.40 4.36 27.92
CA GLN A 171 -0.84 4.79 29.24
C GLN A 171 0.00 4.06 30.29
N GLN A 172 1.20 4.55 30.58
CA GLN A 172 1.86 4.21 31.84
C GLN A 172 0.98 4.74 32.99
N GLY A 173 0.10 3.88 33.53
CA GLY A 173 -0.55 4.11 34.83
C GLY A 173 -2.07 4.42 34.88
N GLN A 174 -2.88 4.18 33.83
CA GLN A 174 -4.33 4.48 33.88
C GLN A 174 -5.28 3.38 33.37
N THR A 175 -5.01 2.12 33.69
CA THR A 175 -6.07 1.09 33.61
C THR A 175 -6.35 0.55 35.01
N GLN A 176 -7.21 1.25 35.74
CA GLN A 176 -7.94 0.60 36.83
C GLN A 176 -8.84 -0.49 36.21
N PRO A 177 -8.77 -1.74 36.67
CA PRO A 177 -9.68 -2.79 36.24
C PRO A 177 -11.03 -2.58 36.92
N GLY A 178 -11.94 -1.90 36.23
CA GLY A 178 -13.32 -1.71 36.66
C GLY A 178 -14.12 -0.96 35.61
N GLU A 179 -15.24 -1.54 35.20
CA GLU A 179 -16.32 -0.93 34.39
C GLU A 179 -16.12 -0.92 32.86
N THR A 180 -16.55 -2.02 32.21
CA THR A 180 -17.02 -2.07 30.80
C THR A 180 -16.06 -1.69 29.64
N GLY A 181 -14.79 -1.40 29.90
CA GLY A 181 -13.91 -0.73 28.93
C GLY A 181 -12.61 -1.43 28.50
N ASN A 182 -12.45 -2.76 28.63
CA ASN A 182 -11.16 -3.43 28.32
C ASN A 182 -10.91 -3.71 26.81
N ARG A 183 -11.51 -2.93 25.91
CA ARG A 183 -11.40 -3.13 24.45
C ARG A 183 -11.05 -1.85 23.73
N GLY A 184 -10.11 -1.94 22.79
CA GLY A 184 -9.88 -0.92 21.78
C GLY A 184 -10.88 -1.08 20.65
N TYR A 185 -11.48 0.01 20.21
CA TYR A 185 -12.42 0.06 19.10
C TYR A 185 -11.82 0.81 17.92
N VAL A 186 -12.11 0.32 16.72
CA VAL A 186 -11.81 0.99 15.45
C VAL A 186 -13.07 0.92 14.59
N GLN A 187 -13.52 2.06 14.10
CA GLN A 187 -14.67 2.17 13.20
C GLN A 187 -14.23 2.81 11.88
N PHE A 188 -14.51 2.13 10.78
CA PHE A 188 -14.31 2.60 9.42
C PHE A 188 -15.66 3.04 8.86
N ILE A 189 -15.74 4.28 8.39
CA ILE A 189 -16.93 4.85 7.76
C ILE A 189 -16.56 5.19 6.32
N THR A 190 -17.06 4.42 5.36
CA THR A 190 -16.83 4.63 3.93
C THR A 190 -18.08 5.16 3.27
N GLN A 191 -18.06 6.41 2.84
CA GLN A 191 -19.13 7.03 2.05
C GLN A 191 -18.72 7.01 0.58
N TYR A 192 -19.59 6.63 -0.34
CA TYR A 192 -19.25 6.57 -1.76
C TYR A 192 -20.48 6.71 -2.66
N GLN A 193 -20.24 7.08 -3.93
CA GLN A 193 -21.28 7.09 -4.96
C GLN A 193 -21.38 5.71 -5.61
N HIS A 194 -22.53 5.07 -5.42
CA HIS A 194 -22.86 3.83 -6.10
C HIS A 194 -23.31 4.12 -7.53
N LEU A 195 -23.07 3.18 -8.45
CA LEU A 195 -23.47 3.31 -9.85
C LEU A 195 -24.96 3.48 -10.09
N SER A 196 -25.79 2.98 -9.17
CA SER A 196 -27.24 3.23 -9.19
C SER A 196 -27.61 4.70 -8.97
N GLY A 197 -26.64 5.61 -8.78
CA GLY A 197 -26.83 7.04 -8.53
C GLY A 197 -27.01 7.41 -7.05
N PHE A 198 -27.16 6.42 -6.16
CA PHE A 198 -27.32 6.66 -4.73
C PHE A 198 -25.96 6.81 -4.04
N LYS A 199 -25.90 7.71 -3.06
CA LYS A 199 -24.80 7.73 -2.08
C LYS A 199 -25.04 6.61 -1.08
N LYS A 200 -24.01 5.79 -0.84
CA LYS A 200 -24.04 4.71 0.14
C LYS A 200 -23.03 4.99 1.25
N VAL A 201 -23.35 4.48 2.44
CA VAL A 201 -22.44 4.49 3.59
C VAL A 201 -22.23 3.06 4.05
N ARG A 202 -20.98 2.63 4.12
CA ARG A 202 -20.56 1.35 4.71
C ARG A 202 -19.87 1.64 6.03
N VAL A 203 -20.35 1.02 7.11
CA VAL A 203 -19.74 1.16 8.44
C VAL A 203 -19.27 -0.21 8.91
N THR A 204 -18.01 -0.30 9.28
CA THR A 204 -17.41 -1.50 9.87
C THR A 204 -16.82 -1.12 11.22
N THR A 205 -17.27 -1.75 12.31
CA THR A 205 -16.73 -1.53 13.65
C THR A 205 -16.06 -2.81 14.14
N LEU A 206 -14.80 -2.70 14.54
CA LEU A 206 -14.00 -3.77 15.11
C LEU A 206 -13.68 -3.45 16.57
N ALA A 207 -13.58 -4.50 17.38
CA ALA A 207 -13.11 -4.41 18.75
C ALA A 207 -12.02 -5.46 19.00
N ARG A 208 -10.99 -5.11 19.76
CA ARG A 208 -9.93 -6.02 20.24
C ARG A 208 -9.67 -5.78 21.71
N ASN A 209 -9.36 -6.83 22.46
CA ASN A 209 -9.08 -6.71 23.89
C ASN A 209 -7.72 -6.02 24.09
N TRP A 210 -7.62 -5.17 25.10
CA TRP A 210 -6.33 -4.71 25.59
C TRP A 210 -5.67 -5.81 26.43
N ILE A 211 -4.38 -6.01 26.21
CA ILE A 211 -3.58 -6.99 26.93
C ILE A 211 -2.34 -6.26 27.43
N ASP A 212 -2.09 -6.33 28.73
CA ASP A 212 -0.86 -5.84 29.31
C ASP A 212 0.30 -6.79 28.94
N ALA A 213 1.28 -6.24 28.21
CA ALA A 213 2.40 -7.01 27.70
C ALA A 213 3.28 -7.59 28.81
N SER A 214 3.29 -6.97 30.00
CA SER A 214 4.08 -7.46 31.13
C SER A 214 3.48 -8.71 31.79
N SER A 215 2.16 -8.87 31.72
CA SER A 215 1.44 -9.98 32.35
C SER A 215 1.06 -11.10 31.37
N SER A 216 0.98 -10.85 30.06
CA SER A 216 0.45 -11.85 29.12
C SER A 216 1.00 -11.75 27.68
N MET A 217 2.33 -11.69 27.53
CA MET A 217 3.01 -11.76 26.22
C MET A 217 2.58 -12.96 25.34
N PRO A 218 2.37 -14.18 25.88
CA PRO A 218 1.93 -15.32 25.06
C PRO A 218 0.57 -15.10 24.35
N LEU A 219 -0.35 -14.35 24.95
CA LEU A 219 -1.65 -14.05 24.32
C LEU A 219 -1.50 -13.07 23.16
N ILE A 220 -0.58 -12.09 23.28
CA ILE A 220 -0.25 -11.17 22.19
C ILE A 220 0.36 -11.96 21.03
N ALA A 221 1.34 -12.82 21.32
CA ALA A 221 1.99 -13.67 20.34
C ALA A 221 0.99 -14.59 19.61
N ALA A 222 0.04 -15.19 20.33
CA ALA A 222 -0.99 -16.05 19.74
C ALA A 222 -1.98 -15.30 18.84
N SER A 223 -2.11 -13.97 18.99
CA SER A 223 -2.98 -13.12 18.17
C SER A 223 -2.33 -12.60 16.88
N PHE A 224 -1.06 -12.94 16.65
CA PHE A 224 -0.32 -12.48 15.47
C PHE A 224 -0.84 -13.13 14.18
N ASP A 225 -1.12 -12.32 13.18
CA ASP A 225 -1.49 -12.76 11.85
C ASP A 225 -0.28 -12.57 10.93
N GLN A 226 0.47 -13.66 10.69
CA GLN A 226 1.69 -13.61 9.91
C GLN A 226 1.47 -13.27 8.43
N GLU A 227 0.32 -13.60 7.85
CA GLU A 227 0.01 -13.30 6.45
C GLU A 227 -0.31 -11.81 6.28
N CYS A 228 -1.21 -11.29 7.12
CA CYS A 228 -1.56 -9.87 7.15
C CYS A 228 -0.35 -8.99 7.48
N ALA A 229 0.48 -9.40 8.46
CA ALA A 229 1.72 -8.70 8.79
C ALA A 229 2.69 -8.69 7.59
N SER A 230 2.83 -9.81 6.88
CA SER A 230 3.72 -9.91 5.71
C SER A 230 3.28 -8.97 4.59
N VAL A 231 1.99 -8.91 4.26
CA VAL A 231 1.46 -7.99 3.24
C VAL A 231 1.62 -6.53 3.68
N SER A 232 1.37 -6.23 4.95
CA SER A 232 1.52 -4.87 5.49
C SER A 232 2.97 -4.40 5.46
N ILE A 233 3.92 -5.28 5.82
CA ILE A 233 5.36 -4.99 5.74
C ILE A 233 5.82 -4.87 4.28
N ALA A 234 5.30 -5.69 3.37
CA ALA A 234 5.59 -5.57 1.95
C ALA A 234 5.14 -4.20 1.38
N ARG A 235 3.95 -3.73 1.78
CA ARG A 235 3.45 -2.39 1.41
C ARG A 235 4.33 -1.27 1.96
N ILE A 236 4.79 -1.37 3.21
CA ILE A 236 5.75 -0.41 3.78
C ILE A 236 7.08 -0.47 3.02
N ALA A 237 7.60 -1.67 2.73
CA ALA A 237 8.86 -1.83 2.01
C ALA A 237 8.81 -1.18 0.62
N VAL A 238 7.73 -1.41 -0.13
CA VAL A 238 7.52 -0.80 -1.46
C VAL A 238 7.34 0.72 -1.35
N TYR A 239 6.59 1.21 -0.36
CA TYR A 239 6.44 2.64 -0.12
C TYR A 239 7.80 3.31 0.17
N ARG A 240 8.64 2.68 0.98
CA ARG A 240 10.00 3.18 1.28
C ARG A 240 10.92 3.09 0.06
N ALA A 241 10.80 2.04 -0.75
CA ALA A 241 11.62 1.85 -1.95
C ALA A 241 11.31 2.84 -3.08
N ASP A 242 10.31 3.70 -2.94
CA ASP A 242 10.04 4.80 -3.87
C ASP A 242 10.89 6.05 -3.58
N THR A 243 11.46 6.19 -2.37
CA THR A 243 12.28 7.35 -1.98
C THR A 243 13.65 6.97 -1.41
N GLU A 244 13.79 5.76 -0.85
CA GLU A 244 15.02 5.24 -0.27
C GLU A 244 15.73 4.27 -1.22
N GLU A 245 17.06 4.21 -1.12
CA GLU A 245 17.87 3.22 -1.84
C GLU A 245 17.48 1.79 -1.48
N GLY A 246 17.45 0.91 -2.48
CA GLY A 246 17.02 -0.49 -2.30
C GLY A 246 17.83 -1.23 -1.21
N SER A 247 19.13 -0.97 -1.11
CA SER A 247 19.98 -1.58 -0.08
C SER A 247 19.58 -1.20 1.35
N HIS A 248 19.09 0.03 1.55
CA HIS A 248 18.62 0.52 2.84
C HIS A 248 17.28 -0.12 3.22
N VAL A 249 16.37 -0.25 2.27
CA VAL A 249 15.08 -0.93 2.47
C VAL A 249 15.27 -2.40 2.86
N LEU A 250 16.20 -3.10 2.19
CA LEU A 250 16.52 -4.50 2.52
C LEU A 250 17.13 -4.65 3.91
N ARG A 251 18.07 -3.78 4.28
CA ARG A 251 18.64 -3.76 5.64
C ARG A 251 17.58 -3.47 6.69
N TRP A 252 16.62 -2.58 6.41
CA TRP A 252 15.50 -2.33 7.31
C TRP A 252 14.63 -3.58 7.47
N LEU A 253 14.27 -4.24 6.36
CA LEU A 253 13.46 -5.45 6.36
C LEU A 253 14.12 -6.56 7.19
N ASP A 254 15.41 -6.82 6.94
CA ASP A 254 16.20 -7.81 7.67
C ASP A 254 16.26 -7.47 9.18
N LYS A 255 16.44 -6.17 9.54
CA LYS A 255 16.39 -5.71 10.93
C LYS A 255 15.02 -5.92 11.59
N MET A 256 13.92 -5.71 10.88
CA MET A 256 12.57 -5.94 11.41
C MET A 256 12.32 -7.42 11.66
N LEU A 257 12.73 -8.29 10.74
CA LEU A 257 12.65 -9.74 10.89
C LEU A 257 13.46 -10.20 12.12
N ILE A 258 14.71 -9.74 12.26
CA ILE A 258 15.56 -10.11 13.39
C ILE A 258 14.92 -9.67 14.72
N LYS A 259 14.41 -8.44 14.81
CA LYS A 259 13.74 -7.95 16.03
C LYS A 259 12.51 -8.78 16.39
N LEU A 260 11.71 -9.17 15.41
CA LEU A 260 10.54 -10.02 15.62
C LEU A 260 10.97 -11.39 16.15
N CYS A 261 11.96 -12.03 15.52
CA CYS A 261 12.49 -13.31 15.98
C CYS A 261 13.10 -13.23 17.38
N GLN A 262 13.87 -12.19 17.69
CA GLN A 262 14.43 -11.97 19.03
C GLN A 262 13.35 -11.80 20.11
N THR A 263 12.18 -11.30 19.74
CA THR A 263 11.08 -11.02 20.68
C THR A 263 10.19 -12.25 20.90
N PHE A 264 9.93 -13.03 19.86
CA PHE A 264 8.89 -14.07 19.87
C PHE A 264 9.40 -15.50 19.66
N ALA A 265 10.68 -15.70 19.31
CA ALA A 265 11.25 -17.05 19.19
C ALA A 265 11.71 -17.59 20.55
N LEU A 266 11.75 -18.92 20.64
CA LEU A 266 12.39 -19.64 21.73
C LEU A 266 13.82 -19.97 21.32
N TYR A 267 14.80 -19.57 22.12
CA TYR A 267 16.20 -19.89 21.87
C TYR A 267 17.04 -19.73 23.15
N GLU A 268 18.13 -20.47 23.20
CA GLU A 268 19.22 -20.28 24.15
C GLU A 268 20.24 -19.31 23.57
N LYS A 269 20.76 -18.43 24.43
CA LYS A 269 21.78 -17.47 24.03
C LYS A 269 23.02 -18.21 23.52
N ASP A 270 23.57 -17.74 22.40
CA ASP A 270 24.79 -18.27 21.78
C ASP A 270 24.69 -19.73 21.28
N ASN A 271 23.48 -20.30 21.17
CA ASN A 271 23.22 -21.64 20.64
C ASN A 271 22.21 -21.61 19.46
N PRO A 272 22.67 -21.46 18.20
CA PRO A 272 21.78 -21.38 17.03
C PRO A 272 20.88 -22.60 16.81
N GLY A 273 21.29 -23.80 17.25
CA GLY A 273 20.50 -25.04 17.08
C GLY A 273 19.24 -25.10 17.95
N SER A 274 19.14 -24.22 18.95
CA SER A 274 17.99 -24.12 19.85
C SER A 274 16.84 -23.26 19.30
N PHE A 275 17.06 -22.54 18.19
CA PHE A 275 16.09 -21.56 17.68
C PHE A 275 14.82 -22.21 17.15
N GLN A 276 13.68 -21.84 17.73
CA GLN A 276 12.36 -22.34 17.34
C GLN A 276 11.31 -21.23 17.32
N LEU A 277 10.43 -21.28 16.31
CA LEU A 277 9.25 -20.42 16.20
C LEU A 277 8.00 -21.27 16.39
N THR A 278 6.96 -20.67 16.98
CA THR A 278 5.63 -21.28 17.05
C THR A 278 4.93 -21.18 15.70
N GLU A 279 3.91 -22.03 15.47
CA GLU A 279 3.17 -22.08 14.20
C GLU A 279 2.60 -20.72 13.74
N THR A 280 2.30 -19.83 14.69
CA THR A 280 1.84 -18.47 14.43
C THR A 280 2.87 -17.61 13.69
N PHE A 281 4.16 -17.95 13.78
CA PHE A 281 5.27 -17.17 13.22
C PHE A 281 6.12 -17.92 12.19
N THR A 282 5.97 -19.25 12.04
CA THR A 282 6.87 -20.08 11.23
C THR A 282 6.96 -19.69 9.76
N LEU A 283 5.88 -19.16 9.16
CA LEU A 283 5.87 -18.74 7.76
C LEU A 283 6.41 -17.33 7.56
N TYR A 284 6.40 -16.48 8.60
CA TYR A 284 6.82 -15.08 8.48
C TYR A 284 8.26 -14.92 7.94
N PRO A 285 9.29 -15.64 8.46
CA PRO A 285 10.64 -15.60 7.86
C PRO A 285 10.67 -16.05 6.40
N GLN A 286 9.84 -17.04 6.03
CA GLN A 286 9.74 -17.51 4.65
C GLN A 286 9.15 -16.43 3.74
N PHE A 287 8.08 -15.74 4.16
CA PHE A 287 7.53 -14.61 3.41
C PHE A 287 8.56 -13.50 3.24
N MET A 288 9.31 -13.14 4.29
CA MET A 288 10.36 -12.12 4.21
C MET A 288 11.51 -12.54 3.28
N TYR A 289 11.86 -13.83 3.27
CA TYR A 289 12.86 -14.41 2.36
C TYR A 289 12.45 -14.32 0.88
N HIS A 290 11.17 -14.49 0.57
CA HIS A 290 10.64 -14.29 -0.79
C HIS A 290 10.50 -12.81 -1.13
N LEU A 291 9.97 -11.99 -0.22
CA LEU A 291 9.80 -10.55 -0.41
C LEU A 291 11.12 -9.85 -0.74
N ARG A 292 12.18 -10.10 0.04
CA ARG A 292 13.50 -9.45 -0.13
C ARG A 292 14.19 -9.74 -1.47
N ARG A 293 13.76 -10.80 -2.18
CA ARG A 293 14.28 -11.20 -3.49
C ARG A 293 13.27 -11.06 -4.63
N SER A 294 12.06 -10.58 -4.31
CA SER A 294 11.00 -10.37 -5.29
C SER A 294 11.31 -9.18 -6.19
N GLN A 295 10.62 -9.12 -7.35
CA GLN A 295 10.67 -8.00 -8.29
C GLN A 295 10.15 -6.68 -7.70
N PHE A 296 9.50 -6.71 -6.52
CA PHE A 296 9.10 -5.48 -5.82
C PHE A 296 10.31 -4.71 -5.27
N LEU A 297 11.36 -5.43 -4.82
CA LEU A 297 12.52 -4.86 -4.14
C LEU A 297 13.84 -5.08 -4.91
N GLN A 298 14.01 -6.22 -5.57
CA GLN A 298 15.15 -6.49 -6.46
C GLN A 298 14.75 -6.16 -7.89
N VAL A 299 15.19 -5.00 -8.35
CA VAL A 299 14.79 -4.46 -9.66
C VAL A 299 15.70 -4.86 -10.81
N PHE A 300 16.78 -5.61 -10.53
CA PHE A 300 17.65 -6.18 -11.55
C PHE A 300 16.84 -7.07 -12.51
N ASN A 301 17.15 -7.02 -13.81
CA ASN A 301 16.38 -7.65 -14.89
C ASN A 301 14.93 -7.18 -15.06
N ASN A 302 14.55 -6.06 -14.45
CA ASN A 302 13.28 -5.40 -14.76
C ASN A 302 13.56 -3.99 -15.26
N SER A 303 12.66 -3.48 -16.09
CA SER A 303 12.63 -2.09 -16.45
C SER A 303 11.97 -1.22 -15.35
N PRO A 304 12.22 0.10 -15.33
CA PRO A 304 11.49 1.02 -14.45
C PRO A 304 9.97 0.93 -14.58
N ASP A 305 9.44 0.74 -15.79
CA ASP A 305 7.99 0.60 -16.04
C ASP A 305 7.42 -0.69 -15.44
N GLU A 306 8.07 -1.83 -15.66
CA GLU A 306 7.66 -3.11 -15.07
C GLU A 306 7.70 -3.07 -13.54
N THR A 307 8.75 -2.46 -12.99
CA THR A 307 8.88 -2.30 -11.53
C THR A 307 7.74 -1.45 -10.96
N ALA A 308 7.41 -0.34 -11.63
CA ALA A 308 6.28 0.50 -11.25
C ALA A 308 4.97 -0.28 -11.33
N PHE A 309 4.77 -1.07 -12.39
CA PHE A 309 3.60 -1.93 -12.56
C PHE A 309 3.46 -2.95 -11.42
N TYR A 310 4.51 -3.72 -11.11
CA TYR A 310 4.47 -4.72 -10.03
C TYR A 310 4.18 -4.07 -8.67
N ARG A 311 4.87 -2.97 -8.35
CA ARG A 311 4.64 -2.22 -7.09
C ARG A 311 3.21 -1.71 -7.00
N LEU A 312 2.66 -1.17 -8.08
CA LEU A 312 1.29 -0.71 -8.12
C LEU A 312 0.29 -1.86 -7.96
N ILE A 313 0.53 -3.04 -8.52
CA ILE A 313 -0.36 -4.19 -8.27
C ILE A 313 -0.40 -4.53 -6.78
N LEU A 314 0.73 -4.48 -6.07
CA LEU A 314 0.78 -4.75 -4.62
C LEU A 314 0.02 -3.70 -3.79
N THR A 315 0.08 -2.42 -4.19
CA THR A 315 -0.59 -1.33 -3.46
C THR A 315 -2.05 -1.16 -3.84
N LEU A 316 -2.39 -1.37 -5.12
CA LEU A 316 -3.77 -1.32 -5.63
C LEU A 316 -4.55 -2.59 -5.28
N LEU A 317 -3.86 -3.73 -5.11
CA LEU A 317 -4.37 -5.10 -4.95
C LEU A 317 -5.87 -5.20 -5.23
N TYR A 318 -6.19 -5.26 -6.52
CA TYR A 318 -7.42 -5.85 -6.98
C TYR A 318 -7.29 -7.35 -6.72
N SER A 319 -7.67 -7.86 -5.54
CA SER A 319 -7.70 -9.32 -5.33
C SER A 319 -8.48 -9.96 -6.48
N SER A 320 -7.83 -10.91 -7.15
CA SER A 320 -8.29 -11.56 -8.38
C SER A 320 -9.53 -12.41 -8.13
#